data_AF-A0A0P8XYE2-F1
#
_entry.id   AF-A0A0P8XYE2-F1
#
_cell.length_a   1.000
_cell.length_b   1.000
_cell.length_c   1.000
_cell.angle_alpha   90.00
_cell.angle_beta   90.00
_cell.angle_gamma   90.00
#
_symmetry.space_group_name_H-M   'P 1'
#
loop_
_entity.id
_entity.type
_entity.pdbx_description
1 polymer ?
#
loop_
_entity_poly.entity_id
_entity_poly.type
_entity_poly.pdbx_seq_one_letter_code
_entity_poly.pdbx_strand_id
1 'polypeptide(L)'
;MVYESGFTTRRTYTSRPVTTSYAVTRPKRTPIDWEKVPFVPRPSLISDPVTAFGVRRPAAEQRKRSILDPINRAAIKPDYKLAYEPIEPYVSTRDKNRERILSMVRQHIDTVEAGGNTAARTARDSLDSQLPRLHRAVSESLPVRRETYRNEKSGAMVTKYYY
;
A
#
# COMPACT_ATOMS: atom_id res chain seq x y z
N MET A 1 0.66 -7.83 -88.84
CA MET A 1 0.81 -7.17 -87.52
C MET A 1 1.59 -5.89 -87.70
N VAL A 2 0.89 -4.80 -87.92
CA VAL A 2 1.40 -3.42 -87.81
C VAL A 2 0.20 -2.62 -87.34
N TYR A 3 0.30 -2.02 -86.16
CA TYR A 3 -0.60 -0.94 -85.77
C TYR A 3 0.25 0.24 -85.32
N GLU A 4 0.16 1.26 -86.14
CA GLU A 4 0.68 2.61 -85.97
C GLU A 4 0.10 3.26 -84.72
N SER A 5 0.85 4.15 -84.09
CA SER A 5 0.27 5.27 -83.34
C SER A 5 1.36 6.26 -82.95
N GLY A 6 1.90 6.96 -83.95
CA GLY A 6 2.49 8.26 -83.71
C GLY A 6 1.38 9.29 -83.57
N PHE A 7 1.13 9.79 -82.36
CA PHE A 7 0.62 11.16 -82.17
C PHE A 7 0.71 11.57 -80.69
N THR A 8 1.91 11.94 -80.25
CA THR A 8 2.04 12.73 -79.01
C THR A 8 1.58 14.15 -79.35
N THR A 9 0.40 14.54 -78.90
CA THR A 9 0.10 15.92 -78.50
C THR A 9 -1.18 15.97 -77.67
N ARG A 10 -1.04 16.25 -76.36
CA ARG A 10 -1.88 17.22 -75.63
C ARG A 10 -1.35 17.45 -74.21
N ARG A 11 -0.55 18.51 -74.12
CA ARG A 11 -0.51 19.57 -73.08
C ARG A 11 -0.97 19.26 -71.64
N THR A 12 0.01 19.40 -70.73
CA THR A 12 0.05 20.26 -69.51
C THR A 12 -1.23 20.41 -68.67
N TYR A 13 -1.15 20.03 -67.39
CA TYR A 13 -1.00 20.94 -66.23
C TYR A 13 -1.28 20.15 -64.94
N THR A 14 -0.25 19.78 -64.19
CA THR A 14 -0.40 19.65 -62.73
C THR A 14 0.95 19.89 -62.06
N SER A 15 1.01 20.91 -61.22
CA SER A 15 2.18 21.33 -60.43
C SER A 15 2.33 20.47 -59.18
N ARG A 16 2.15 19.15 -59.29
CA ARG A 16 2.29 18.23 -58.17
C ARG A 16 3.43 17.27 -58.45
N PRO A 17 4.48 17.20 -57.60
CA PRO A 17 5.51 16.19 -57.77
C PRO A 17 4.87 14.81 -57.63
N VAL A 18 5.01 14.00 -58.68
CA VAL A 18 4.62 12.59 -58.68
C VAL A 18 5.52 11.89 -57.65
N THR A 19 4.96 11.61 -56.48
CA THR A 19 5.67 10.87 -55.42
C THR A 19 5.56 9.39 -55.77
N THR A 20 6.57 8.86 -56.48
CA THR A 20 6.72 7.41 -56.67
C THR A 20 7.33 6.81 -55.40
N SER A 21 6.90 5.61 -55.03
CA SER A 21 7.30 4.89 -53.81
C SER A 21 8.79 4.52 -53.72
N TYR A 22 9.60 4.88 -54.73
CA TYR A 22 11.05 4.68 -54.75
C TYR A 22 11.85 5.99 -54.63
N ALA A 23 11.19 7.15 -54.55
CA ALA A 23 11.86 8.43 -54.36
C ALA A 23 12.25 8.62 -52.88
N VAL A 24 13.39 8.04 -52.48
CA VAL A 24 14.04 8.36 -51.20
C VAL A 24 14.57 9.79 -51.27
N THR A 25 13.76 10.76 -50.87
CA THR A 25 14.22 12.11 -50.58
C THR A 25 15.09 12.03 -49.33
N ARG A 26 16.42 11.96 -49.51
CA ARG A 26 17.36 12.13 -48.40
C ARG A 26 17.05 13.50 -47.77
N PRO A 27 16.58 13.57 -46.52
CA PRO A 27 16.41 14.87 -45.90
C PRO A 27 17.80 15.50 -45.79
N LYS A 28 17.92 16.73 -46.27
CA LYS A 28 19.08 17.63 -46.16
C LYS A 28 19.32 18.01 -44.70
N ARG A 29 19.37 17.03 -43.79
CA ARG A 29 19.72 17.18 -42.38
C ARG A 29 21.20 16.90 -42.27
N THR A 30 21.94 17.85 -41.70
CA THR A 30 23.33 17.68 -41.32
C THR A 30 23.48 16.38 -40.53
N PRO A 31 24.47 15.52 -40.84
CA PRO A 31 24.73 14.33 -40.02
C PRO A 31 24.93 14.77 -38.57
N ILE A 32 24.25 14.09 -37.65
CA ILE A 32 24.38 14.36 -36.22
C ILE A 32 25.79 13.93 -35.82
N ASP A 33 26.63 14.89 -35.43
CA ASP A 33 27.96 14.64 -34.89
C ASP A 33 27.82 13.96 -33.52
N TRP A 34 27.76 12.63 -33.52
CA TRP A 34 27.68 11.82 -32.31
C TRP A 34 28.87 12.02 -31.36
N GLU A 35 30.00 12.52 -31.86
CA GLU A 35 31.18 12.90 -31.08
C GLU A 35 30.96 14.13 -30.19
N LYS A 36 29.99 15.00 -30.55
CA LYS A 36 29.63 16.20 -29.79
C LYS A 36 28.54 15.94 -28.74
N VAL A 37 27.96 14.74 -28.75
CA VAL A 37 26.95 14.37 -27.76
C VAL A 37 27.67 13.98 -26.46
N PRO A 38 27.44 14.69 -25.35
CA PRO A 38 28.07 14.34 -24.09
C PRO A 38 27.69 12.91 -23.70
N PHE A 39 28.66 12.13 -23.23
CA PHE A 39 28.41 10.79 -22.74
C PHE A 39 27.61 10.88 -21.43
N VAL A 40 26.29 10.76 -21.53
CA VAL A 40 25.42 10.62 -20.36
C VAL A 40 25.41 9.14 -19.96
N PRO A 41 25.88 8.79 -18.75
CA PRO A 41 25.83 7.41 -18.30
C PRO A 41 24.39 6.93 -18.29
N ARG A 42 24.18 5.68 -18.71
CA ARG A 42 22.86 5.06 -18.64
C ARG A 42 22.40 5.08 -17.17
N PRO A 43 21.10 5.27 -16.88
CA PRO A 43 20.61 5.25 -15.50
C PRO A 43 21.02 4.01 -14.69
N SER A 44 21.27 2.88 -15.36
CA SER A 44 21.78 1.64 -14.75
C SER A 44 23.26 1.65 -14.36
N LEU A 45 24.04 2.59 -14.89
CA LEU A 45 25.47 2.80 -14.57
C LEU A 45 25.65 3.79 -13.42
N ILE A 46 24.60 4.51 -13.04
CA ILE A 46 24.60 5.45 -11.93
C ILE A 46 24.18 4.68 -10.68
N SER A 47 24.97 4.78 -9.61
CA SER A 47 24.61 4.19 -8.31
C SER A 47 23.37 4.87 -7.75
N ASP A 48 22.50 4.09 -7.08
CA ASP A 48 21.33 4.65 -6.40
C ASP A 48 21.75 5.73 -5.39
N PRO A 49 21.01 6.86 -5.30
CA PRO A 49 21.37 7.95 -4.42
C PRO A 49 21.25 7.54 -2.94
N VAL A 50 22.16 8.05 -2.11
CA VAL A 50 22.07 7.92 -0.65
C VAL A 50 21.05 8.94 -0.14
N THR A 51 19.96 8.46 0.44
CA THR A 51 18.93 9.31 1.05
C THR A 51 19.17 9.43 2.56
N ALA A 52 18.47 10.36 3.24
CA ALA A 52 18.53 10.47 4.71
C ALA A 52 18.11 9.17 5.45
N PHE A 53 17.39 8.29 4.76
CA PHE A 53 16.97 6.98 5.25
C PHE A 53 17.93 5.83 4.84
N GLY A 54 19.09 6.17 4.26
CA GLY A 54 20.11 5.23 3.80
C GLY A 54 20.06 4.93 2.30
N VAL A 55 20.79 3.88 1.91
CA VAL A 55 20.88 3.39 0.53
C VAL A 55 19.68 2.49 0.23
N ARG A 56 19.04 2.71 -0.92
CA ARG A 56 17.95 1.84 -1.39
C ARG A 56 18.53 0.45 -1.68
N ARG A 57 17.97 -0.58 -1.05
CA ARG A 57 18.34 -1.97 -1.38
C ARG A 57 17.92 -2.30 -2.81
N PRO A 58 18.76 -2.98 -3.60
CA PRO A 58 18.41 -3.39 -4.95
C PRO A 58 17.14 -4.27 -4.93
N ALA A 59 16.34 -4.21 -6.00
CA ALA A 59 15.09 -4.97 -6.09
C ALA A 59 15.29 -6.48 -5.88
N ALA A 60 16.48 -7.01 -6.20
CA ALA A 60 16.87 -8.40 -5.94
C ALA A 60 16.94 -8.74 -4.44
N GLU A 61 17.39 -7.82 -3.59
CA GLU A 61 17.41 -7.99 -2.12
C GLU A 61 16.05 -7.68 -1.48
N GLN A 62 15.24 -6.82 -2.11
CA GLN A 62 13.89 -6.50 -1.64
C GLN A 62 12.86 -7.58 -1.99
N ARG A 63 13.17 -8.47 -2.95
CA ARG A 63 12.39 -9.69 -3.19
C ARG A 63 12.46 -10.54 -1.93
N LYS A 64 11.48 -10.34 -1.06
CA LYS A 64 11.18 -11.26 0.03
C LYS A 64 11.21 -12.66 -0.55
N ARG A 65 12.05 -13.51 0.05
CA ARG A 65 12.21 -14.92 -0.28
C ARG A 65 10.83 -15.54 -0.54
N SER A 66 10.64 -16.12 -1.72
CA SER A 66 9.32 -16.59 -2.14
C SER A 66 8.87 -17.71 -1.22
N ILE A 67 7.60 -17.64 -0.79
CA ILE A 67 6.96 -18.72 -0.02
C ILE A 67 6.86 -20.00 -0.86
N LEU A 68 6.95 -19.88 -2.19
CA LEU A 68 6.93 -21.00 -3.12
C LEU A 68 8.27 -21.76 -3.18
N ASP A 69 9.37 -21.17 -2.70
CA ASP A 69 10.65 -21.86 -2.66
C ASP A 69 10.59 -22.94 -1.57
N PRO A 70 11.01 -24.20 -1.86
CA PRO A 70 10.85 -25.31 -0.93
C PRO A 70 11.58 -25.09 0.40
N ILE A 71 12.74 -24.42 0.36
CA ILE A 71 13.53 -24.10 1.56
C ILE A 71 12.79 -23.11 2.47
N ASN A 72 12.20 -22.07 1.89
CA ASN A 72 11.46 -21.06 2.65
C ASN A 72 10.13 -21.61 3.15
N ARG A 73 9.45 -22.43 2.33
CA ARG A 73 8.23 -23.13 2.71
C ARG A 73 8.45 -24.04 3.91
N ALA A 74 9.54 -24.82 3.91
CA ALA A 74 9.89 -25.70 5.03
C ALA A 74 10.27 -24.93 6.30
N ALA A 75 10.77 -23.69 6.17
CA ALA A 75 11.09 -22.83 7.30
C ALA A 75 9.86 -22.20 7.98
N ILE A 76 8.71 -22.16 7.29
CA ILE A 76 7.44 -21.66 7.86
C ILE A 76 6.87 -22.74 8.78
N LYS A 77 7.08 -22.59 10.09
CA LYS A 77 6.45 -23.44 11.10
C LYS A 77 4.99 -22.99 11.28
N PRO A 78 4.02 -23.93 11.36
CA PRO A 78 2.66 -23.57 11.72
C PRO A 78 2.63 -23.03 13.14
N ASP A 79 1.71 -22.10 13.42
CA ASP A 79 1.49 -21.62 14.77
C ASP A 79 1.01 -22.78 15.65
N TYR A 80 1.72 -23.01 16.75
CA TYR A 80 1.45 -24.13 17.65
C TYR A 80 0.01 -24.11 18.18
N LYS A 81 -0.54 -22.92 18.43
CA LYS A 81 -1.93 -22.75 18.88
C LYS A 81 -2.91 -23.32 17.86
N LEU A 82 -2.78 -22.91 16.60
CA LEU A 82 -3.65 -23.38 15.52
C LEU A 82 -3.48 -24.87 15.21
N ALA A 83 -2.28 -25.43 15.44
CA ALA A 83 -1.99 -26.83 15.16
C ALA A 83 -2.50 -27.80 16.24
N TYR A 84 -2.51 -27.38 17.50
CA TYR A 84 -2.79 -28.26 18.64
C TYR A 84 -4.08 -27.91 19.41
N GLU A 85 -4.65 -26.71 19.22
CA GLU A 85 -5.92 -26.37 19.83
C GLU A 85 -7.07 -27.07 19.09
N PRO A 86 -8.07 -27.60 19.82
CA PRO A 86 -9.28 -28.12 19.22
C PRO A 86 -9.94 -27.04 18.35
N ILE A 87 -10.34 -27.41 17.13
CA ILE A 87 -11.05 -26.51 16.23
C ILE A 87 -12.39 -26.13 16.91
N GLU A 88 -12.60 -24.84 17.14
CA GLU A 88 -13.87 -24.35 17.67
C GLU A 88 -15.02 -24.73 16.74
N PRO A 89 -16.19 -25.11 17.27
CA PRO A 89 -17.35 -25.39 16.45
C PRO A 89 -17.72 -24.15 15.63
N TYR A 90 -18.16 -24.36 14.39
CA TYR A 90 -18.61 -23.26 13.56
C TYR A 90 -19.79 -22.55 14.23
N VAL A 91 -19.65 -21.24 14.43
CA VAL A 91 -20.74 -20.36 14.86
C VAL A 91 -20.98 -19.34 13.78
N SER A 92 -22.24 -19.22 13.34
CA SER A 92 -22.61 -18.24 12.32
C SER A 92 -22.31 -16.82 12.82
N THR A 93 -21.99 -15.90 11.91
CA THR A 93 -21.77 -14.48 12.27
C THR A 93 -23.00 -13.87 12.93
N ARG A 94 -24.20 -14.33 12.54
CA ARG A 94 -25.47 -13.95 13.16
C ARG A 94 -25.53 -14.36 14.63
N ASP A 95 -25.17 -15.59 14.94
CA ASP A 95 -25.22 -16.11 16.32
C ASP A 95 -24.14 -15.46 17.20
N LYS A 96 -22.92 -15.27 16.66
CA LYS A 96 -21.86 -14.50 17.33
C LYS A 96 -22.34 -13.09 17.72
N ASN A 97 -23.01 -12.40 16.80
CA ASN A 97 -23.54 -11.06 17.06
C ASN A 97 -24.69 -11.09 18.07
N ARG A 98 -25.57 -12.09 18.00
CA ARG A 98 -26.67 -12.28 18.95
C ARG A 98 -26.14 -12.45 20.36
N GLU A 99 -25.17 -13.33 20.56
CA GLU A 99 -24.53 -13.56 21.87
C GLU A 99 -23.85 -12.30 22.39
N ARG A 100 -23.11 -11.58 21.53
CA ARG A 100 -22.49 -10.31 21.89
C ARG A 100 -23.52 -9.29 22.37
N ILE A 101 -24.59 -9.08 21.61
CA ILE A 101 -25.66 -8.13 21.97
C ILE A 101 -26.35 -8.56 23.27
N LEU A 102 -26.69 -9.83 23.42
CA LEU A 102 -27.29 -10.34 24.65
C LEU A 102 -26.37 -10.16 25.87
N SER A 103 -25.08 -10.38 25.72
CA SER A 103 -24.09 -10.14 26.78
C SER A 103 -24.03 -8.65 27.17
N MET A 104 -24.09 -7.76 26.18
CA MET A 104 -24.12 -6.30 26.40
C MET A 104 -25.42 -5.88 27.09
N VAL A 105 -26.56 -6.46 26.71
CA VAL A 105 -27.87 -6.17 27.31
C VAL A 105 -27.93 -6.68 28.75
N ARG A 106 -27.42 -7.89 29.04
CA ARG A 106 -27.34 -8.43 30.41
C ARG A 106 -26.49 -7.52 31.29
N GLN A 107 -25.27 -7.22 30.84
CA GLN A 107 -24.43 -6.24 31.52
C GLN A 107 -25.17 -4.91 31.67
N HIS A 108 -25.95 -4.49 30.65
CA HIS A 108 -26.73 -3.27 30.71
C HIS A 108 -27.69 -3.25 31.90
N ILE A 109 -28.51 -4.28 32.00
CA ILE A 109 -29.49 -4.48 33.07
C ILE A 109 -28.78 -4.53 34.41
N ASP A 110 -27.75 -5.38 34.57
CA ASP A 110 -27.05 -5.59 35.84
C ASP A 110 -26.52 -4.29 36.45
N THR A 111 -25.92 -3.39 35.66
CA THR A 111 -25.40 -2.15 36.24
C THR A 111 -26.48 -1.11 36.50
N VAL A 112 -27.55 -1.09 35.70
CA VAL A 112 -28.65 -0.13 35.90
C VAL A 112 -29.40 -0.52 37.17
N GLU A 113 -29.65 -1.82 37.36
CA GLU A 113 -30.21 -2.38 38.59
C GLU A 113 -29.31 -2.13 39.80
N ALA A 114 -27.98 -2.18 39.62
CA ALA A 114 -27.01 -1.82 40.66
C ALA A 114 -26.84 -0.29 40.88
N GLY A 115 -27.65 0.55 40.25
CA GLY A 115 -27.61 2.02 40.42
C GLY A 115 -26.37 2.71 39.84
N GLY A 116 -25.65 2.05 38.94
CA GLY A 116 -24.42 2.54 38.32
C GLY A 116 -24.63 3.36 37.04
N ASN A 117 -23.77 4.36 36.80
CA ASN A 117 -23.82 5.21 35.61
C ASN A 117 -23.28 4.48 34.36
N THR A 118 -23.99 4.61 33.23
CA THR A 118 -23.67 3.93 31.95
C THR A 118 -22.39 4.42 31.27
N ALA A 119 -21.84 5.56 31.69
CA ALA A 119 -20.66 6.20 31.08
C ALA A 119 -19.33 5.43 31.26
N ALA A 120 -19.22 4.57 32.29
CA ALA A 120 -18.01 3.75 32.47
C ALA A 120 -17.91 2.57 31.48
N ARG A 121 -18.96 2.29 30.70
CA ARG A 121 -19.09 1.08 29.88
C ARG A 121 -18.42 1.17 28.52
N THR A 122 -18.46 2.32 27.88
CA THR A 122 -17.81 2.54 26.59
C THR A 122 -16.29 2.63 26.74
N ALA A 123 -15.74 2.65 27.95
CA ALA A 123 -14.31 2.79 28.20
C ALA A 123 -13.47 1.58 27.75
N ARG A 124 -14.03 0.36 27.72
CA ARG A 124 -13.31 -0.85 27.24
C ARG A 124 -13.26 -0.95 25.72
N ASP A 125 -14.31 -0.46 25.06
CA ASP A 125 -14.40 -0.36 23.59
C ASP A 125 -14.07 1.04 23.07
N SER A 126 -13.64 1.95 23.96
CA SER A 126 -13.28 3.30 23.57
C SER A 126 -12.01 3.24 22.74
N LEU A 127 -12.06 3.88 21.57
CA LEU A 127 -10.91 4.03 20.68
C LEU A 127 -9.71 4.61 21.43
N ASP A 128 -9.94 5.50 22.39
CA ASP A 128 -8.89 6.11 23.23
C ASP A 128 -8.13 5.08 24.10
N SER A 129 -8.74 3.92 24.39
CA SER A 129 -8.11 2.82 25.12
C SER A 129 -7.51 1.74 24.21
N GLN A 130 -8.09 1.54 23.02
CA GLN A 130 -7.71 0.50 22.08
C GLN A 130 -6.56 0.96 21.16
N LEU A 131 -6.59 2.20 20.68
CA LEU A 131 -5.58 2.74 19.78
C LEU A 131 -4.18 2.73 20.39
N PRO A 132 -3.95 3.12 21.66
CA PRO A 132 -2.62 3.04 22.27
C PRO A 132 -2.06 1.61 22.36
N ARG A 133 -2.94 0.61 22.56
CA ARG A 133 -2.57 -0.82 22.61
C ARG A 133 -2.23 -1.37 21.21
N LEU A 134 -3.05 -1.04 20.21
CA LEU A 134 -2.83 -1.48 18.82
C LEU A 134 -1.58 -0.85 18.20
N HIS A 135 -1.31 0.42 18.52
CA HIS A 135 -0.18 1.14 17.96
C HIS A 135 1.14 0.92 18.70
N ARG A 136 1.22 0.02 19.70
CA ARG A 136 2.43 -0.22 20.51
C ARG A 136 3.09 1.07 21.06
N ALA A 137 2.34 2.16 21.13
CA ALA A 137 2.79 3.42 21.75
C ALA A 137 2.93 3.26 23.27
N VAL A 138 2.33 2.20 23.83
CA VAL A 138 2.63 1.67 25.15
C VAL A 138 3.41 0.38 24.92
N SER A 139 4.71 0.42 25.16
CA SER A 139 5.52 -0.79 25.32
C SER A 139 4.89 -1.64 26.43
N GLU A 140 4.61 -2.92 26.16
CA GLU A 140 4.12 -3.89 27.17
C GLU A 140 5.05 -4.02 28.39
N SER A 141 6.26 -3.46 28.31
CA SER A 141 7.29 -3.49 29.36
C SER A 141 7.24 -2.34 30.36
N LEU A 142 6.39 -1.32 30.16
CA LEU A 142 6.28 -0.21 31.12
C LEU A 142 4.93 -0.27 31.85
N PRO A 143 4.93 -0.46 33.18
CA PRO A 143 3.71 -0.35 33.96
C PRO A 143 3.29 1.12 34.00
N VAL A 144 2.54 1.56 32.98
CA VAL A 144 1.99 2.92 32.96
C VAL A 144 0.96 3.01 34.09
N ARG A 145 1.41 3.53 35.24
CA ARG A 145 0.53 3.80 36.38
C ARG A 145 -0.33 4.99 35.99
N ARG A 146 -1.65 4.80 35.99
CA ARG A 146 -2.61 5.83 35.64
C ARG A 146 -3.34 6.28 36.90
N GLU A 147 -3.24 7.58 37.21
CA GLU A 147 -4.03 8.19 38.28
C GLU A 147 -5.01 9.19 37.68
N THR A 148 -6.29 8.96 37.95
CA THR A 148 -7.38 9.87 37.59
C THR A 148 -7.82 10.60 38.83
N TYR A 149 -7.71 11.93 38.85
CA TYR A 149 -8.18 12.75 39.97
C TYR A 149 -9.03 13.93 39.47
N ARG A 150 -9.89 14.43 40.34
CA ARG A 150 -10.76 15.57 40.04
C ARG A 150 -10.02 16.84 40.40
N ASN A 151 -9.85 17.74 39.43
CA ASN A 151 -9.19 19.01 39.66
C ASN A 151 -10.13 19.91 40.48
N GLU A 152 -9.70 20.27 41.70
CA GLU A 152 -10.50 21.06 42.63
C GLU A 152 -10.83 22.47 42.10
N LYS A 153 -9.97 23.03 41.23
CA LYS A 153 -10.18 24.39 40.69
C LYS A 153 -11.12 24.42 39.49
N SER A 154 -11.08 23.41 38.63
CA SER A 154 -11.87 23.39 37.39
C SER A 154 -13.02 22.38 37.41
N GLY A 155 -13.11 21.53 38.43
CA GLY A 155 -14.08 20.44 38.54
C GLY A 155 -13.88 19.30 37.53
N ALA A 156 -12.97 19.47 36.56
CA ALA A 156 -12.71 18.54 35.48
C ALA A 156 -11.94 17.32 35.97
N MET A 157 -12.27 16.15 35.41
CA MET A 157 -11.51 14.93 35.63
C MET A 157 -10.22 14.98 34.80
N VAL A 158 -9.08 14.89 35.48
CA VAL A 158 -7.75 14.92 34.85
C VAL A 158 -7.07 13.57 35.06
N THR A 159 -6.49 13.06 33.98
CA THR A 159 -5.78 11.78 33.98
C THR A 159 -4.28 12.04 33.81
N LYS A 160 -3.47 11.61 34.79
CA LYS A 160 -2.00 11.63 34.68
C LYS A 160 -1.47 10.25 34.34
N TYR A 161 -0.50 10.23 33.42
CA TYR A 161 0.24 9.03 33.03
C TYR A 161 1.65 9.15 33.60
N TYR A 162 2.07 8.16 34.38
CA TYR A 162 3.45 8.01 34.83
C TYR A 162 4.14 6.97 33.93
N TYR A 163 5.32 7.30 33.42
CA TYR A 163 6.16 6.46 32.56
C TYR A 163 7.37 5.95 33.35
#